data_AF-A0A9J6C121-F1
#
_entry.id   AF-A0A9J6C121-F1
#
_cell.length_a   1.000
_cell.length_b   1.000
_cell.length_c   1.000
_cell.angle_alpha   90.00
_cell.angle_beta   90.00
_cell.angle_gamma   90.00
#
_symmetry.space_group_name_H-M   'P 1'
#
loop_
_entity.id
_entity.type
_entity.pdbx_description
1 polymer ?
#
loop_
_entity_poly.entity_id
_entity_poly.type
_entity_poly.pdbx_seq_one_letter_code
_entity_poly.pdbx_strand_id
1 'polypeptide(L)'
;MEKSNEKSIIFRQEGNEFYKKREFLSALLKYNQSLCYAEKNSENLAHAYANRSAVYFEMKLYEKCLSNINYAISNNYPQENLEILNKRSEKCKDQVNKIYENYFKLSHQANKRIPFIASSLQLNHDTKYGKHVITNKNLSVGDVIAIEKPFCCVPIIESRFVKIPELNNYQRCNNCLRDNQLDLTPCSFCCQVMFCSTDCQNHAMRFYHKYECPIISELLKSGSINMALRIFFIGLSIFDNDIEKFKKCVNENRNASKTIFDYNFSSVENEDYLKNYFLSLICLSRSTKKFSLTPYENILSTHPLLQAVFNENREFILDFIQRQCQISDHNFHGIFSSSLSASDTLSDMRNLQMSIGSGSLPFASLINHSCSPNVMRICEDGKVVFIVCRPIQKGSQIFDCYKDNFLMESKESRQLKLFNEFAFKCECEACEKNWPTFKALTMKDAKLMKIAKKLNEEMQIIINNRNQTSKKVQICKEILQKNFENYPSMELCIIQKIFAALCLKLAECKVLF
;
A
#
# COMPACT_ATOMS: atom_id res chain seq x y z
N MET A 1 20.51 14.65 -9.79
CA MET A 1 19.60 15.76 -10.15
C MET A 1 19.46 16.65 -8.93
N GLU A 2 19.63 17.96 -9.12
CA GLU A 2 19.63 18.94 -8.04
C GLU A 2 18.34 19.77 -8.05
N LYS A 3 18.09 20.45 -6.92
CA LYS A 3 17.04 21.47 -6.82
C LYS A 3 17.39 22.64 -7.76
N SER A 4 16.37 23.27 -8.31
CA SER A 4 16.48 24.37 -9.27
C SER A 4 15.22 25.22 -9.19
N ASN A 5 15.37 26.46 -8.74
CA ASN A 5 14.27 27.42 -8.71
C ASN A 5 13.69 27.70 -10.11
N GLU A 6 14.52 27.69 -11.16
CA GLU A 6 14.06 27.82 -12.55
C GLU A 6 13.06 26.71 -12.92
N LYS A 7 13.41 25.44 -12.67
CA LYS A 7 12.49 24.31 -12.88
C LYS A 7 11.26 24.40 -11.98
N SER A 8 11.43 24.85 -10.75
CA SER A 8 10.33 25.07 -9.82
C SER A 8 9.30 26.07 -10.38
N ILE A 9 9.78 27.16 -10.99
CA ILE A 9 8.93 28.19 -11.63
C ILE A 9 8.17 27.60 -12.82
N ILE A 10 8.85 26.86 -13.71
CA ILE A 10 8.22 26.22 -14.88
C ILE A 10 7.05 25.35 -14.44
N PHE A 11 7.27 24.42 -13.50
CA PHE A 11 6.20 23.53 -13.02
C PHE A 11 5.10 24.29 -12.29
N ARG A 12 5.41 25.37 -11.57
CA ARG A 12 4.40 26.22 -10.93
C ARG A 12 3.52 26.92 -11.97
N GLN A 13 4.11 27.42 -13.05
CA GLN A 13 3.38 28.05 -14.15
C GLN A 13 2.47 27.04 -14.86
N GLU A 14 2.96 25.82 -15.14
CA GLU A 14 2.11 24.73 -15.65
C GLU A 14 0.93 24.42 -14.71
N GLY A 15 1.18 24.38 -13.39
CA GLY A 15 0.12 24.20 -12.39
C GLY A 15 -0.92 25.32 -12.40
N ASN A 16 -0.50 26.57 -12.65
CA ASN A 16 -1.42 27.71 -12.78
C ASN A 16 -2.34 27.55 -14.00
N GLU A 17 -1.82 27.04 -15.12
CA GLU A 17 -2.63 26.81 -16.32
C GLU A 17 -3.70 25.73 -16.08
N PHE A 18 -3.36 24.64 -15.38
CA PHE A 18 -4.35 23.65 -14.97
C PHE A 18 -5.38 24.21 -13.98
N TYR A 19 -4.93 25.05 -13.03
CA TYR A 19 -5.83 25.70 -12.09
C TYR A 19 -6.86 26.61 -12.77
N LYS A 20 -6.43 27.41 -13.77
CA LYS A 20 -7.33 28.26 -14.58
C LYS A 20 -8.40 27.43 -15.30
N LYS A 21 -8.05 26.21 -15.75
CA LYS A 21 -8.97 25.25 -16.39
C LYS A 21 -9.85 24.48 -15.40
N ARG A 22 -9.69 24.72 -14.08
CA ARG A 22 -10.31 23.94 -12.99
C ARG A 22 -9.94 22.45 -12.98
N GLU A 23 -8.80 22.09 -13.58
CA GLU A 23 -8.23 20.75 -13.53
C GLU A 23 -7.41 20.58 -12.24
N PHE A 24 -8.08 20.52 -11.09
CA PHE A 24 -7.45 20.64 -9.79
C PHE A 24 -6.43 19.55 -9.45
N LEU A 25 -6.69 18.29 -9.82
CA LEU A 25 -5.73 17.21 -9.59
C LEU A 25 -4.43 17.44 -10.39
N SER A 26 -4.55 17.79 -11.67
CA SER A 26 -3.41 18.13 -12.53
C SER A 26 -2.61 19.32 -11.97
N ALA A 27 -3.30 20.36 -11.47
CA ALA A 27 -2.67 21.51 -10.83
C ALA A 27 -1.87 21.11 -9.57
N LEU A 28 -2.47 20.31 -8.66
CA LEU A 28 -1.80 19.82 -7.45
C LEU A 28 -0.54 19.00 -7.78
N LEU A 29 -0.58 18.15 -8.81
CA LEU A 29 0.59 17.38 -9.26
C LEU A 29 1.73 18.29 -9.69
N LYS A 30 1.43 19.31 -10.49
CA LYS A 30 2.42 20.27 -10.95
C LYS A 30 2.99 21.13 -9.83
N TYR A 31 2.16 21.51 -8.85
CA TYR A 31 2.66 22.17 -7.65
C TYR A 31 3.56 21.24 -6.80
N ASN A 32 3.26 19.94 -6.71
CA ASN A 32 4.16 18.98 -6.05
C ASN A 32 5.50 18.84 -6.78
N GLN A 33 5.49 18.82 -8.11
CA GLN A 33 6.73 18.87 -8.90
C GLN A 33 7.51 20.17 -8.61
N SER A 34 6.82 21.31 -8.63
CA SER A 34 7.42 22.61 -8.30
C SER A 34 8.08 22.63 -6.91
N LEU A 35 7.40 22.09 -5.89
CA LEU A 35 7.91 21.96 -4.52
C LEU A 35 9.18 21.08 -4.45
N CYS A 36 9.20 19.96 -5.19
CA CYS A 36 10.38 19.09 -5.25
C CYS A 36 11.63 19.79 -5.80
N TYR A 37 11.46 20.64 -6.82
CA TYR A 37 12.57 21.38 -7.43
C TYR A 37 12.91 22.67 -6.69
N ALA A 38 12.01 23.26 -5.90
CA ALA A 38 12.30 24.48 -5.15
C ALA A 38 13.51 24.30 -4.22
N GLU A 39 14.41 25.28 -4.25
CA GLU A 39 15.52 25.37 -3.31
C GLU A 39 15.04 25.62 -1.89
N LYS A 40 15.84 25.21 -0.92
CA LYS A 40 15.48 25.35 0.50
C LYS A 40 15.33 26.84 0.85
N ASN A 41 14.26 27.17 1.57
CA ASN A 41 13.94 28.54 2.03
C ASN A 41 13.74 29.58 0.91
N SER A 42 13.55 29.16 -0.35
CA SER A 42 13.29 30.09 -1.44
C SER A 42 11.82 30.54 -1.48
N GLU A 43 11.57 31.75 -1.96
CA GLU A 43 10.19 32.25 -2.17
C GLU A 43 9.39 31.36 -3.14
N ASN A 44 10.06 30.63 -4.03
CA ASN A 44 9.41 29.68 -4.94
C ASN A 44 8.70 28.56 -4.18
N LEU A 45 9.30 28.09 -3.08
CA LEU A 45 8.68 27.10 -2.19
C LEU A 45 7.41 27.69 -1.56
N ALA A 46 7.48 28.93 -1.07
CA ALA A 46 6.32 29.63 -0.49
C ALA A 46 5.20 29.85 -1.52
N HIS A 47 5.53 30.32 -2.72
CA HIS A 47 4.56 30.51 -3.80
C HIS A 47 3.90 29.20 -4.22
N ALA A 48 4.64 28.09 -4.32
CA ALA A 48 4.05 26.80 -4.66
C ALA A 48 3.06 26.32 -3.59
N TYR A 49 3.37 26.46 -2.30
CA TYR A 49 2.43 26.17 -1.21
C TYR A 49 1.20 27.10 -1.21
N ALA A 50 1.40 28.39 -1.47
CA ALA A 50 0.32 29.36 -1.59
C ALA A 50 -0.64 29.02 -2.75
N ASN A 51 -0.11 28.58 -3.89
CA ASN A 51 -0.92 28.14 -5.03
C ASN A 51 -1.64 26.83 -4.72
N ARG A 52 -0.98 25.88 -4.04
CA ARG A 52 -1.60 24.62 -3.61
C ARG A 52 -2.75 24.85 -2.63
N SER A 53 -2.63 25.79 -1.69
CA SER A 53 -3.73 26.14 -0.80
C SER A 53 -4.94 26.74 -1.53
N ALA A 54 -4.75 27.42 -2.67
CA ALA A 54 -5.85 27.92 -3.49
C ALA A 54 -6.69 26.76 -4.05
N VAL A 55 -6.01 25.72 -4.54
CA VAL A 55 -6.67 24.50 -5.02
C VAL A 55 -7.45 23.81 -3.90
N TYR A 56 -6.84 23.63 -2.73
CA TYR A 56 -7.52 22.99 -1.60
C TYR A 56 -8.73 23.80 -1.11
N PHE A 57 -8.68 25.12 -1.18
CA PHE A 57 -9.83 25.97 -0.88
C PHE A 57 -10.99 25.71 -1.85
N GLU A 58 -10.72 25.70 -3.16
CA GLU A 58 -11.74 25.40 -4.19
C GLU A 58 -12.32 23.99 -4.04
N MET A 59 -11.49 23.02 -3.65
CA MET A 59 -11.90 21.64 -3.35
C MET A 59 -12.57 21.48 -1.98
N LYS A 60 -12.77 22.55 -1.21
CA LYS A 60 -13.34 22.53 0.15
C LYS A 60 -12.56 21.67 1.15
N LEU A 61 -11.27 21.41 0.88
CA LEU A 61 -10.35 20.71 1.78
C LEU A 61 -9.68 21.73 2.71
N TYR A 62 -10.49 22.33 3.59
CA TYR A 62 -10.09 23.50 4.39
C TYR A 62 -8.91 23.26 5.34
N GLU A 63 -8.81 22.08 5.95
CA GLU A 63 -7.64 21.73 6.80
C GLU A 63 -6.33 21.72 6.00
N LYS A 64 -6.35 21.14 4.79
CA LYS A 64 -5.19 21.11 3.89
C LYS A 64 -4.87 22.49 3.36
N CYS A 65 -5.90 23.29 3.06
CA CYS A 65 -5.73 24.70 2.71
C CYS A 65 -4.97 25.47 3.81
N LEU A 66 -5.43 25.37 5.06
CA LEU A 66 -4.80 26.02 6.21
C LEU A 66 -3.36 25.55 6.45
N SER A 67 -3.11 24.24 6.38
CA SER A 67 -1.76 23.67 6.49
C SER A 67 -0.82 24.24 5.42
N ASN A 68 -1.29 24.36 4.18
CA ASN A 68 -0.52 24.90 3.07
C ASN A 68 -0.29 26.41 3.16
N ILE A 69 -1.24 27.16 3.72
CA ILE A 69 -1.02 28.58 4.07
C ILE A 69 0.11 28.71 5.09
N ASN A 70 0.10 27.89 6.14
CA ASN A 70 1.14 27.90 7.16
C ASN A 70 2.52 27.52 6.57
N TYR A 71 2.57 26.53 5.67
CA TYR A 71 3.80 26.20 4.95
C TYR A 71 4.29 27.37 4.08
N ALA A 72 3.40 28.08 3.39
CA ALA A 72 3.79 29.24 2.59
C ALA A 72 4.41 30.33 3.48
N ILE A 73 3.72 30.72 4.57
CA ILE A 73 4.19 31.75 5.51
C ILE A 73 5.53 31.36 6.13
N SER A 74 5.69 30.10 6.55
CA SER A 74 6.93 29.60 7.18
C SER A 74 8.13 29.55 6.23
N ASN A 75 7.92 29.68 4.92
CA ASN A 75 8.97 29.63 3.90
C ASN A 75 9.18 31.00 3.21
N ASN A 76 8.97 32.10 3.93
CA ASN A 76 9.20 33.48 3.46
C ASN A 76 8.23 33.92 2.34
N TYR A 77 6.92 33.69 2.50
CA TYR A 77 5.94 34.27 1.58
C TYR A 77 6.00 35.81 1.61
N PRO A 78 5.97 36.52 0.45
CA PRO A 78 6.10 37.97 0.40
C PRO A 78 5.05 38.70 1.24
N GLN A 79 5.50 39.66 2.05
CA GLN A 79 4.66 40.37 3.03
C GLN A 79 3.52 41.13 2.36
N GLU A 80 3.79 41.75 1.21
CA GLU A 80 2.79 42.49 0.43
C GLU A 80 1.61 41.62 -0.03
N ASN A 81 1.78 40.30 -0.08
CA ASN A 81 0.76 39.35 -0.55
C ASN A 81 0.08 38.57 0.59
N LEU A 82 0.48 38.76 1.85
CA LEU A 82 -0.05 37.99 2.99
C LEU A 82 -1.56 38.18 3.19
N GLU A 83 -2.09 39.36 2.86
CA GLU A 83 -3.53 39.64 2.98
C GLU A 83 -4.37 38.64 2.17
N ILE A 84 -3.86 38.17 1.02
CA ILE A 84 -4.54 37.17 0.18
C ILE A 84 -4.68 35.84 0.93
N LEU A 85 -3.61 35.39 1.61
CA LEU A 85 -3.62 34.15 2.38
C LEU A 85 -4.46 34.30 3.65
N ASN A 86 -4.41 35.45 4.32
CA ASN A 86 -5.20 35.72 5.52
C ASN A 86 -6.70 35.68 5.24
N LYS A 87 -7.15 36.36 4.17
CA LYS A 87 -8.56 36.30 3.72
C LYS A 87 -9.01 34.87 3.40
N ARG A 88 -8.14 34.05 2.79
CA ARG A 88 -8.44 32.62 2.53
C ARG A 88 -8.52 31.83 3.84
N SER A 89 -7.60 32.07 4.76
CA SER A 89 -7.52 31.42 6.07
C SER A 89 -8.77 31.68 6.91
N GLU A 90 -9.23 32.93 6.99
CA GLU A 90 -10.45 33.30 7.70
C GLU A 90 -11.67 32.52 7.18
N LYS A 91 -11.86 32.49 5.86
CA LYS A 91 -12.94 31.71 5.23
C LYS A 91 -12.87 30.21 5.50
N CYS A 92 -11.68 29.66 5.72
CA CYS A 92 -11.51 28.25 6.05
C CYS A 92 -11.92 27.94 7.50
N LYS A 93 -11.56 28.82 8.46
CA LYS A 93 -11.72 28.56 9.90
C LYS A 93 -13.18 28.28 10.28
N ASP A 94 -14.12 28.94 9.63
CA ASP A 94 -15.56 28.76 9.87
C ASP A 94 -16.13 27.47 9.24
N GLN A 95 -15.35 26.80 8.39
CA GLN A 95 -15.76 25.65 7.59
C GLN A 95 -14.99 24.37 7.92
N VAL A 96 -14.07 24.42 8.89
CA VAL A 96 -13.37 23.23 9.38
C VAL A 96 -14.37 22.36 10.13
N ASN A 97 -14.92 21.35 9.45
CA ASN A 97 -15.81 20.38 10.07
C ASN A 97 -15.40 18.93 9.77
N LYS A 98 -15.19 18.22 10.89
CA LYS A 98 -15.08 16.77 11.14
C LYS A 98 -13.78 16.04 10.75
N ILE A 99 -13.21 15.47 11.81
CA ILE A 99 -12.20 14.41 11.82
C ILE A 99 -12.60 13.30 10.84
N TYR A 100 -11.75 13.04 9.86
CA TYR A 100 -11.88 11.89 8.95
C TYR A 100 -11.51 10.61 9.69
N GLU A 101 -12.49 9.93 10.27
CA GLU A 101 -12.29 8.57 10.80
C GLU A 101 -12.11 7.56 9.66
N ASN A 102 -11.06 6.74 9.78
CA ASN A 102 -10.86 5.56 8.92
C ASN A 102 -12.12 4.71 8.95
N TYR A 103 -12.56 4.24 7.78
CA TYR A 103 -13.77 3.43 7.72
C TYR A 103 -13.54 2.06 8.34
N PHE A 104 -12.36 1.48 8.12
CA PHE A 104 -12.05 0.15 8.58
C PHE A 104 -11.39 0.18 9.96
N LYS A 105 -12.00 -0.58 10.88
CA LYS A 105 -11.48 -0.93 12.20
C LYS A 105 -11.68 -2.43 12.40
N LEU A 106 -10.86 -3.06 13.24
CA LEU A 106 -11.04 -4.48 13.56
C LEU A 106 -12.45 -4.74 14.08
N SER A 107 -13.13 -5.74 13.51
CA SER A 107 -14.50 -6.11 13.91
C SER A 107 -14.54 -6.79 15.27
N HIS A 108 -13.42 -7.36 15.70
CA HIS A 108 -13.25 -8.09 16.95
C HIS A 108 -12.15 -7.44 17.80
N GLN A 109 -12.06 -7.83 19.07
CA GLN A 109 -11.00 -7.35 19.97
C GLN A 109 -9.63 -7.57 19.36
N ALA A 110 -8.76 -6.55 19.40
CA ALA A 110 -7.39 -6.62 18.91
C ALA A 110 -6.55 -7.62 19.73
N ASN A 111 -5.61 -8.30 19.08
CA ASN A 111 -4.61 -9.09 19.78
C ASN A 111 -3.71 -8.17 20.62
N LYS A 112 -3.52 -8.50 21.91
CA LYS A 112 -2.75 -7.65 22.85
C LYS A 112 -1.29 -7.44 22.42
N ARG A 113 -0.66 -8.44 21.81
CA ARG A 113 0.73 -8.37 21.33
C ARG A 113 0.83 -7.88 19.89
N ILE A 114 -0.21 -8.07 19.09
CA ILE A 114 -0.22 -7.74 17.65
C ILE A 114 -1.48 -6.89 17.37
N PRO A 115 -1.52 -5.62 17.78
CA PRO A 115 -2.77 -4.84 17.81
C PRO A 115 -3.44 -4.64 16.45
N PHE A 116 -2.71 -4.89 15.36
CA PHE A 116 -3.21 -4.79 14.00
C PHE A 116 -3.94 -6.06 13.50
N ILE A 117 -4.04 -7.12 14.30
CA ILE A 117 -4.85 -8.31 13.98
C ILE A 117 -5.93 -8.56 15.04
N ALA A 118 -7.00 -9.24 14.65
CA ALA A 118 -8.01 -9.73 15.59
C ALA A 118 -7.42 -10.80 16.52
N SER A 119 -7.78 -10.74 17.80
CA SER A 119 -7.38 -11.70 18.85
C SER A 119 -7.83 -13.13 18.58
N SER A 120 -8.76 -13.33 17.65
CA SER A 120 -9.19 -14.66 17.20
C SER A 120 -8.18 -15.37 16.31
N LEU A 121 -7.21 -14.66 15.73
CA LEU A 121 -6.22 -15.24 14.82
C LEU A 121 -5.03 -15.80 15.58
N GLN A 122 -4.59 -16.99 15.17
CA GLN A 122 -3.44 -17.68 15.75
C GLN A 122 -2.62 -18.38 14.66
N LEU A 123 -1.32 -18.48 14.90
CA LEU A 123 -0.42 -19.28 14.07
C LEU A 123 -0.66 -20.77 14.34
N ASN A 124 -0.68 -21.55 13.27
CA ASN A 124 -0.64 -23.00 13.30
C ASN A 124 0.46 -23.50 12.36
N HIS A 125 0.86 -24.77 12.51
CA HIS A 125 1.84 -25.41 11.65
C HIS A 125 1.48 -26.88 11.41
N ASP A 126 1.46 -27.29 10.14
CA ASP A 126 1.31 -28.70 9.76
C ASP A 126 2.14 -29.04 8.51
N THR A 127 2.17 -30.31 8.13
CA THR A 127 2.95 -30.80 6.98
C THR A 127 2.37 -30.41 5.62
N LYS A 128 1.09 -30.02 5.56
CA LYS A 128 0.38 -29.69 4.32
C LYS A 128 0.54 -28.23 3.94
N TYR A 129 0.34 -27.34 4.89
CA TYR A 129 0.30 -25.89 4.71
C TYR A 129 1.53 -25.19 5.28
N GLY A 130 2.41 -25.91 5.97
CA GLY A 130 3.49 -25.31 6.75
C GLY A 130 2.90 -24.35 7.79
N LYS A 131 3.52 -23.19 7.96
CA LYS A 131 3.02 -22.13 8.83
C LYS A 131 1.81 -21.46 8.20
N HIS A 132 0.75 -21.34 8.98
CA HIS A 132 -0.48 -20.72 8.51
C HIS A 132 -1.30 -20.08 9.62
N VAL A 133 -2.21 -19.18 9.24
CA VAL A 133 -3.10 -18.50 10.19
C VAL A 133 -4.48 -19.16 10.22
N ILE A 134 -4.92 -19.56 11.42
CA ILE A 134 -6.27 -20.08 11.68
C ILE A 134 -7.05 -19.15 12.61
N THR A 135 -8.38 -19.31 12.65
CA THR A 135 -9.25 -18.60 13.60
C THR A 135 -9.72 -19.51 14.73
N ASN A 136 -9.80 -19.01 15.96
CA ASN A 136 -10.33 -19.74 17.13
C ASN A 136 -11.85 -19.53 17.36
N LYS A 137 -12.51 -18.77 16.48
CA LYS A 137 -13.97 -18.55 16.46
C LYS A 137 -14.51 -18.51 15.04
N ASN A 138 -15.83 -18.60 14.90
CA ASN A 138 -16.50 -18.32 13.64
C ASN A 138 -16.34 -16.84 13.27
N LEU A 139 -16.07 -16.56 11.99
CA LEU A 139 -15.98 -15.22 11.42
C LEU A 139 -17.05 -15.06 10.34
N SER A 140 -17.65 -13.88 10.30
CA SER A 140 -18.76 -13.54 9.41
C SER A 140 -18.30 -12.70 8.23
N VAL A 141 -19.05 -12.76 7.13
CA VAL A 141 -18.77 -11.92 5.95
C VAL A 141 -18.75 -10.44 6.35
N GLY A 142 -17.67 -9.76 6.01
CA GLY A 142 -17.44 -8.37 6.32
C GLY A 142 -16.73 -8.10 7.64
N ASP A 143 -16.31 -9.13 8.37
CA ASP A 143 -15.40 -8.97 9.50
C ASP A 143 -14.03 -8.46 9.02
N VAL A 144 -13.58 -7.36 9.61
CA VAL A 144 -12.21 -6.86 9.44
C VAL A 144 -11.32 -7.56 10.47
N ILE A 145 -10.41 -8.39 9.98
CA ILE A 145 -9.63 -9.31 10.83
C ILE A 145 -8.15 -8.91 10.96
N ALA A 146 -7.65 -8.06 10.08
CA ALA A 146 -6.33 -7.46 10.18
C ALA A 146 -6.24 -6.13 9.41
N ILE A 147 -5.40 -5.21 9.89
CA ILE A 147 -5.09 -3.91 9.28
C ILE A 147 -3.58 -3.69 9.35
N GLU A 148 -2.83 -4.35 8.47
CA GLU A 148 -1.37 -4.37 8.51
C GLU A 148 -0.77 -3.17 7.77
N LYS A 149 0.16 -2.46 8.42
CA LYS A 149 1.03 -1.49 7.74
C LYS A 149 2.24 -2.26 7.17
N PRO A 150 2.62 -2.05 5.90
CA PRO A 150 3.87 -2.62 5.38
C PRO A 150 5.05 -2.22 6.27
N PHE A 151 5.91 -3.18 6.60
CA PHE A 151 7.18 -2.90 7.30
C PHE A 151 8.08 -2.01 6.43
N CYS A 152 8.15 -2.35 5.15
CA CYS A 152 8.86 -1.62 4.12
C CYS A 152 8.00 -1.62 2.86
N CYS A 153 7.97 -0.51 2.13
CA CYS A 153 7.34 -0.44 0.82
C CYS A 153 8.18 0.41 -0.13
N VAL A 154 8.10 0.14 -1.43
CA VAL A 154 8.75 0.94 -2.48
C VAL A 154 7.72 1.32 -3.57
N PRO A 155 7.76 2.56 -4.09
CA PRO A 155 6.89 2.95 -5.19
C PRO A 155 7.34 2.27 -6.49
N ILE A 156 6.38 1.97 -7.35
CA ILE A 156 6.66 1.60 -8.75
C ILE A 156 6.46 2.87 -9.58
N ILE A 157 7.52 3.40 -10.17
CA ILE A 157 7.44 4.60 -11.04
C ILE A 157 7.51 4.27 -12.53
N GLU A 158 8.10 3.12 -12.87
CA GLU A 158 8.19 2.58 -14.22
C GLU A 158 7.90 1.08 -14.17
N SER A 159 7.15 0.56 -15.15
CA SER A 159 6.91 -0.87 -15.28
C SER A 159 6.83 -1.25 -16.76
N ARG A 160 7.48 -2.35 -17.13
CA ARG A 160 7.37 -2.94 -18.47
C ARG A 160 6.02 -3.63 -18.70
N PHE A 161 5.27 -3.88 -17.63
CA PHE A 161 4.04 -4.69 -17.64
C PHE A 161 2.77 -3.85 -17.45
N VAL A 162 2.87 -2.69 -16.79
CA VAL A 162 1.72 -1.84 -16.46
C VAL A 162 2.09 -0.39 -16.75
N LYS A 163 1.22 0.35 -17.44
CA LYS A 163 1.40 1.79 -17.66
C LYS A 163 1.22 2.52 -16.32
N ILE A 164 2.30 3.04 -15.77
CA ILE A 164 2.27 3.87 -14.57
C ILE A 164 2.19 5.34 -15.01
N PRO A 165 1.34 6.18 -14.38
CA PRO A 165 1.32 7.61 -14.63
C PRO A 165 2.72 8.19 -14.40
N GLU A 166 3.19 9.00 -15.34
CA GLU A 166 4.57 9.51 -15.43
C GLU A 166 5.06 10.24 -14.16
N LEU A 167 4.16 10.55 -13.23
CA LEU A 167 4.39 11.39 -12.04
C LEU A 167 4.11 10.67 -10.70
N ASN A 168 4.12 9.33 -10.65
CA ASN A 168 3.75 8.59 -9.43
C ASN A 168 4.62 8.95 -8.20
N ASN A 169 5.86 9.39 -8.39
CA ASN A 169 6.75 9.83 -7.30
C ASN A 169 6.36 11.19 -6.66
N TYR A 170 5.57 12.01 -7.35
CA TYR A 170 4.99 13.26 -6.82
C TYR A 170 3.56 13.09 -6.30
N GLN A 171 3.02 11.88 -6.45
CA GLN A 171 1.67 11.53 -6.06
C GLN A 171 1.60 10.86 -4.71
N ARG A 172 2.68 10.20 -4.29
CA ARG A 172 2.67 9.30 -3.14
C ARG A 172 3.80 9.59 -2.18
N CYS A 173 3.54 9.33 -0.92
CA CYS A 173 4.58 9.30 0.10
C CYS A 173 5.58 8.16 -0.19
N ASN A 174 6.88 8.48 -0.28
CA ASN A 174 7.93 7.49 -0.48
C ASN A 174 8.11 6.52 0.71
N ASN A 175 7.50 6.82 1.86
CA ASN A 175 7.55 5.99 3.07
C ASN A 175 6.36 5.05 3.27
N CYS A 176 5.15 5.46 2.88
CA CYS A 176 3.94 4.67 3.13
C CYS A 176 3.02 4.51 1.92
N LEU A 177 3.40 5.08 0.77
CA LEU A 177 2.65 5.09 -0.49
C LEU A 177 1.24 5.71 -0.43
N ARG A 178 0.87 6.38 0.67
CA ARG A 178 -0.36 7.18 0.73
C ARG A 178 -0.26 8.36 -0.23
N ASP A 179 -1.33 8.67 -0.97
CA ASP A 179 -1.38 9.90 -1.78
C ASP A 179 -1.53 11.18 -0.94
N ASN A 180 -2.19 11.06 0.21
CA ASN A 180 -2.57 12.17 1.07
C ASN A 180 -3.33 13.28 0.33
N GLN A 181 -4.10 12.92 -0.70
CA GLN A 181 -4.73 13.89 -1.62
C GLN A 181 -3.73 14.91 -2.17
N LEU A 182 -2.52 14.44 -2.51
CA LEU A 182 -1.40 15.21 -3.03
C LEU A 182 -0.81 16.24 -2.06
N ASP A 183 -1.21 16.23 -0.79
CA ASP A 183 -0.67 17.11 0.24
C ASP A 183 0.63 16.52 0.79
N LEU A 184 1.68 16.59 -0.02
CA LEU A 184 2.98 15.98 0.28
C LEU A 184 4.05 17.05 0.49
N THR A 185 5.02 16.76 1.34
CA THR A 185 6.18 17.62 1.60
C THR A 185 7.40 17.05 0.90
N PRO A 186 8.13 17.84 0.09
CA PRO A 186 9.28 17.36 -0.66
C PRO A 186 10.47 17.06 0.26
N CYS A 187 11.37 16.16 -0.18
CA CYS A 187 12.69 16.07 0.41
C CYS A 187 13.44 17.42 0.28
N SER A 188 14.20 17.78 1.31
CA SER A 188 15.00 19.01 1.31
C SER A 188 16.29 18.88 0.50
N PHE A 189 16.71 17.68 0.13
CA PHE A 189 18.00 17.42 -0.52
C PHE A 189 17.89 16.94 -1.97
N CYS A 190 16.93 16.06 -2.28
CA CYS A 190 16.65 15.63 -3.66
C CYS A 190 15.32 16.18 -4.18
N CYS A 191 15.12 16.08 -5.49
CA CYS A 191 13.89 16.49 -6.18
C CYS A 191 12.96 15.32 -6.55
N GLN A 192 13.20 14.12 -6.01
CA GLN A 192 12.58 12.88 -6.52
C GLN A 192 11.50 12.29 -5.63
N VAL A 193 11.45 12.64 -4.34
CA VAL A 193 10.53 12.01 -3.38
C VAL A 193 9.85 13.04 -2.48
N MET A 194 8.66 12.66 -2.02
CA MET A 194 7.86 13.43 -1.09
C MET A 194 7.29 12.55 0.03
N PHE A 195 6.79 13.19 1.09
CA PHE A 195 6.27 12.53 2.29
C PHE A 195 4.91 13.10 2.70
N CYS A 196 3.99 12.26 3.18
CA CYS A 196 2.66 12.71 3.59
C CYS A 196 2.61 13.33 4.99
N SER A 197 3.67 13.19 5.78
CA SER A 197 3.77 13.76 7.12
C SER A 197 5.23 13.91 7.54
N THR A 198 5.46 14.77 8.53
CA THR A 198 6.76 14.91 9.21
C THR A 198 7.24 13.57 9.77
N ASP A 199 6.35 12.76 10.34
CA ASP A 199 6.71 11.42 10.84
C ASP A 199 7.22 10.51 9.73
N CYS A 200 6.57 10.53 8.55
CA CYS A 200 7.02 9.74 7.41
C CYS A 200 8.38 10.21 6.88
N GLN A 201 8.60 11.52 6.84
CA GLN A 201 9.89 12.09 6.44
C GLN A 201 10.99 11.74 7.45
N ASN A 202 10.74 11.93 8.75
CA ASN A 202 11.70 11.63 9.81
C ASN A 202 12.03 10.14 9.86
N HIS A 203 11.02 9.27 9.76
CA HIS A 203 11.23 7.83 9.68
C HIS A 203 12.10 7.46 8.47
N ALA A 204 11.75 7.95 7.28
CA ALA A 204 12.52 7.66 6.07
C ALA A 204 13.98 8.15 6.20
N MET A 205 14.18 9.40 6.62
CA MET A 205 15.53 9.98 6.81
C MET A 205 16.33 9.20 7.83
N ARG A 206 15.72 8.78 8.94
CA ARG A 206 16.40 8.01 10.00
C ARG A 206 16.88 6.64 9.51
N PHE A 207 16.02 5.92 8.77
CA PHE A 207 16.23 4.49 8.52
C PHE A 207 16.76 4.13 7.12
N TYR A 208 16.48 4.91 6.08
CA TYR A 208 16.90 4.49 4.73
C TYR A 208 17.14 5.63 3.75
N HIS A 209 16.32 6.70 3.76
CA HIS A 209 16.43 7.75 2.76
C HIS A 209 17.74 8.54 2.84
N LYS A 210 18.41 8.60 4.00
CA LYS A 210 19.77 9.17 4.11
C LYS A 210 20.79 8.45 3.19
N TYR A 211 20.63 7.15 2.98
CA TYR A 211 21.44 6.35 2.05
C TYR A 211 20.88 6.41 0.63
N GLU A 212 19.55 6.38 0.48
CA GLU A 212 18.95 6.40 -0.85
C GLU A 212 19.09 7.76 -1.54
N CYS A 213 19.06 8.88 -0.81
CA CYS A 213 18.92 10.22 -1.38
C CYS A 213 19.99 10.54 -2.45
N PRO A 214 21.29 10.23 -2.27
CA PRO A 214 22.31 10.42 -3.30
C PRO A 214 22.10 9.59 -4.57
N ILE A 215 21.44 8.43 -4.47
CA ILE A 215 21.26 7.45 -5.57
C ILE A 215 19.79 7.24 -5.96
N ILE A 216 18.87 8.08 -5.46
CA ILE A 216 17.43 7.83 -5.51
C ILE A 216 16.90 7.76 -6.95
N SER A 217 17.51 8.51 -7.86
CA SER A 217 17.14 8.51 -9.28
C SER A 217 17.38 7.16 -9.95
N GLU A 218 18.39 6.42 -9.52
CA GLU A 218 18.67 5.07 -10.01
C GLU A 218 17.76 4.07 -9.31
N LEU A 219 17.62 4.17 -7.98
CA LEU A 219 16.78 3.27 -7.19
C LEU A 219 15.33 3.26 -7.64
N LEU A 220 14.72 4.42 -7.90
CA LEU A 220 13.33 4.48 -8.33
C LEU A 220 13.10 3.74 -9.67
N LYS A 221 14.10 3.73 -10.56
CA LYS A 221 14.04 3.04 -11.86
C LYS A 221 14.40 1.55 -11.79
N SER A 222 14.87 1.08 -10.63
CA SER A 222 15.46 -0.25 -10.46
C SER A 222 14.45 -1.35 -10.07
N GLY A 223 13.18 -1.01 -9.88
CA GLY A 223 12.12 -1.98 -9.56
C GLY A 223 12.38 -2.73 -8.25
N SER A 224 12.50 -4.06 -8.32
CA SER A 224 12.70 -4.93 -7.14
C SER A 224 14.04 -4.70 -6.42
N ILE A 225 15.04 -4.13 -7.10
CA ILE A 225 16.35 -3.80 -6.51
C ILE A 225 16.21 -2.83 -5.34
N ASN A 226 15.35 -1.81 -5.51
CA ASN A 226 15.09 -0.81 -4.48
C ASN A 226 14.65 -1.45 -3.15
N MET A 227 13.79 -2.47 -3.21
CA MET A 227 13.24 -3.09 -2.01
C MET A 227 14.33 -3.80 -1.17
N ALA A 228 15.17 -4.62 -1.80
CA ALA A 228 16.22 -5.34 -1.09
C ALA A 228 17.28 -4.39 -0.51
N LEU A 229 17.65 -3.33 -1.24
CA LEU A 229 18.57 -2.30 -0.73
C LEU A 229 17.94 -1.49 0.41
N ARG A 230 16.67 -1.09 0.30
CA ARG A 230 15.95 -0.40 1.36
C ARG A 230 15.88 -1.23 2.64
N ILE A 231 15.63 -2.53 2.55
CA ILE A 231 15.66 -3.45 3.71
C ILE A 231 17.07 -3.54 4.31
N PHE A 232 18.12 -3.57 3.49
CA PHE A 232 19.51 -3.52 3.96
C PHE A 232 19.80 -2.21 4.72
N PHE A 233 19.39 -1.06 4.18
CA PHE A 233 19.55 0.24 4.82
C PHE A 233 18.79 0.36 6.15
N ILE A 234 17.55 -0.16 6.19
CA ILE A 234 16.76 -0.26 7.43
C ILE A 234 17.50 -1.12 8.45
N GLY A 235 17.98 -2.30 8.05
CA GLY A 235 18.75 -3.20 8.90
C GLY A 235 19.96 -2.50 9.51
N LEU A 236 20.80 -1.88 8.66
CA LEU A 236 21.97 -1.12 9.12
C LEU A 236 21.57 -0.03 10.14
N SER A 237 20.51 0.73 9.88
CA SER A 237 20.03 1.78 10.79
C SER A 237 19.42 1.28 12.09
N ILE A 238 18.80 0.09 12.10
CA ILE A 238 18.27 -0.55 13.32
C ILE A 238 19.40 -0.90 14.29
N PHE A 239 20.59 -1.21 13.76
CA PHE A 239 21.78 -1.52 14.54
C PHE A 239 22.74 -0.33 14.62
N ASP A 240 22.22 0.89 14.69
CA ASP A 240 22.99 2.13 14.88
C ASP A 240 24.09 2.38 13.84
N ASN A 241 23.91 1.86 12.63
CA ASN A 241 24.88 1.85 11.54
C ASN A 241 26.16 1.04 11.85
N ASP A 242 26.10 0.13 12.82
CA ASP A 242 27.15 -0.83 13.16
C ASP A 242 26.95 -2.13 12.38
N ILE A 243 27.80 -2.34 11.36
CA ILE A 243 27.72 -3.49 10.46
C ILE A 243 27.99 -4.82 11.18
N GLU A 244 28.81 -4.83 12.23
CA GLU A 244 29.15 -6.04 12.97
C GLU A 244 28.01 -6.48 13.87
N LYS A 245 27.33 -5.55 14.56
CA LYS A 245 26.08 -5.85 15.29
C LYS A 245 25.01 -6.38 14.34
N PHE A 246 24.87 -5.74 13.18
CA PHE A 246 23.91 -6.19 12.17
C PHE A 246 24.22 -7.61 11.68
N LYS A 247 25.46 -7.87 11.30
CA LYS A 247 25.95 -9.19 10.86
C LYS A 247 25.74 -10.27 11.91
N LYS A 248 26.09 -9.98 13.17
CA LYS A 248 25.85 -10.88 14.30
C LYS A 248 24.37 -11.26 14.41
N CYS A 249 23.47 -10.28 14.39
CA CYS A 249 22.03 -10.52 14.51
C CYS A 249 21.47 -11.38 13.36
N VAL A 250 21.88 -11.10 12.11
CA VAL A 250 21.46 -11.88 10.93
C VAL A 250 21.97 -13.33 11.02
N ASN A 251 23.19 -13.54 11.48
CA ASN A 251 23.78 -14.87 11.62
C ASN A 251 23.08 -15.70 12.71
N GLU A 252 22.81 -15.10 13.87
CA GLU A 252 22.09 -15.74 14.97
C GLU A 252 20.66 -16.18 14.57
N ASN A 253 20.03 -15.47 13.63
CA ASN A 253 18.67 -15.77 13.18
C ASN A 253 18.63 -16.45 11.79
N ARG A 254 19.79 -16.86 11.23
CA ARG A 254 19.88 -17.43 9.87
C ARG A 254 18.95 -18.62 9.66
N ASN A 255 18.85 -19.50 10.65
CA ASN A 255 18.04 -20.73 10.64
C ASN A 255 16.80 -20.61 11.54
N ALA A 256 16.53 -19.42 12.08
CA ALA A 256 15.37 -19.22 12.93
C ALA A 256 14.08 -19.23 12.09
N SER A 257 13.04 -19.82 12.66
CA SER A 257 11.71 -19.96 12.04
C SER A 257 10.71 -19.01 12.71
N LYS A 258 11.15 -17.83 13.13
CA LYS A 258 10.31 -16.85 13.82
C LYS A 258 9.39 -16.12 12.84
N THR A 259 8.28 -15.63 13.35
CA THR A 259 7.20 -14.92 12.65
C THR A 259 6.74 -13.73 13.49
N ILE A 260 5.79 -12.95 13.00
CA ILE A 260 5.16 -11.88 13.80
C ILE A 260 4.50 -12.40 15.09
N PHE A 261 4.11 -13.67 15.17
CA PHE A 261 3.51 -14.24 16.37
C PHE A 261 4.52 -14.45 17.51
N ASP A 262 5.82 -14.41 17.21
CA ASP A 262 6.89 -14.59 18.19
C ASP A 262 7.28 -13.28 18.90
N TYR A 263 6.80 -12.13 18.40
CA TYR A 263 7.20 -10.79 18.88
C TYR A 263 6.04 -9.97 19.47
N ASN A 264 6.36 -8.78 20.00
CA ASN A 264 5.38 -7.85 20.57
C ASN A 264 5.44 -6.51 19.81
N PHE A 265 4.27 -6.07 19.34
CA PHE A 265 4.02 -4.87 18.55
C PHE A 265 3.00 -3.94 19.23
N SER A 266 2.77 -4.11 20.53
CA SER A 266 1.79 -3.32 21.30
C SER A 266 2.09 -1.82 21.39
N SER A 267 3.36 -1.42 21.31
CA SER A 267 3.78 -0.02 21.29
C SER A 267 4.81 0.24 20.20
N VAL A 268 4.55 1.28 19.39
CA VAL A 268 5.47 1.79 18.36
C VAL A 268 6.65 2.55 19.00
N GLU A 269 6.50 2.98 20.25
CA GLU A 269 7.57 3.62 21.04
C GLU A 269 8.58 2.61 21.60
N ASN A 270 8.27 1.31 21.53
CA ASN A 270 9.22 0.27 21.89
C ASN A 270 10.41 0.32 20.93
N GLU A 271 11.63 0.46 21.46
CA GLU A 271 12.88 0.48 20.68
C GLU A 271 13.03 -0.76 19.78
N ASP A 272 12.50 -1.91 20.23
CA ASP A 272 12.52 -3.15 19.46
C ASP A 272 11.40 -3.24 18.42
N TYR A 273 10.45 -2.30 18.30
CA TYR A 273 9.30 -2.42 17.39
C TYR A 273 9.72 -2.69 15.94
N LEU A 274 10.63 -1.87 15.40
CA LEU A 274 11.13 -2.05 14.04
C LEU A 274 12.03 -3.27 13.91
N LYS A 275 12.83 -3.57 14.94
CA LYS A 275 13.68 -4.75 14.99
C LYS A 275 12.85 -6.05 14.99
N ASN A 276 11.72 -6.08 15.68
CA ASN A 276 10.79 -7.20 15.70
C ASN A 276 10.19 -7.46 14.31
N TYR A 277 9.81 -6.41 13.58
CA TYR A 277 9.39 -6.57 12.18
C TYR A 277 10.53 -7.06 11.30
N PHE A 278 11.72 -6.46 11.43
CA PHE A 278 12.90 -6.85 10.68
C PHE A 278 13.22 -8.34 10.88
N LEU A 279 13.22 -8.80 12.13
CA LEU A 279 13.46 -10.20 12.47
C LEU A 279 12.35 -11.12 11.97
N SER A 280 11.08 -10.69 12.05
CA SER A 280 9.95 -11.44 11.48
C SER A 280 10.12 -11.64 9.97
N LEU A 281 10.63 -10.61 9.27
CA LEU A 281 10.86 -10.62 7.84
C LEU A 281 12.00 -11.54 7.43
N ILE A 282 13.20 -11.39 8.02
CA ILE A 282 14.38 -12.17 7.60
C ILE A 282 14.25 -13.68 7.88
N CYS A 283 13.32 -14.05 8.78
CA CYS A 283 12.99 -15.43 9.13
C CYS A 283 11.84 -16.03 8.29
N LEU A 284 11.26 -15.28 7.34
CA LEU A 284 10.27 -15.83 6.41
C LEU A 284 10.88 -16.92 5.52
N SER A 285 10.01 -17.77 4.96
CA SER A 285 10.40 -18.83 4.03
C SER A 285 11.11 -18.23 2.81
N ARG A 286 12.18 -18.91 2.38
CA ARG A 286 13.09 -18.41 1.35
C ARG A 286 13.07 -19.35 0.15
N SER A 287 12.97 -18.77 -1.04
CA SER A 287 13.26 -19.48 -2.28
C SER A 287 14.72 -19.96 -2.30
N THR A 288 15.01 -21.10 -2.93
CA THR A 288 16.39 -21.53 -3.21
C THR A 288 16.97 -20.90 -4.49
N LYS A 289 16.13 -20.16 -5.24
CA LYS A 289 16.51 -19.46 -6.47
C LYS A 289 17.66 -18.49 -6.22
N LYS A 290 18.62 -18.48 -7.15
CA LYS A 290 19.72 -17.52 -7.18
C LYS A 290 19.35 -16.33 -8.06
N PHE A 291 19.75 -15.13 -7.65
CA PHE A 291 19.45 -13.89 -8.36
C PHE A 291 20.78 -13.26 -8.79
N SER A 292 20.78 -12.56 -9.93
CA SER A 292 21.95 -11.78 -10.31
C SER A 292 22.12 -10.61 -9.33
N LEU A 293 23.30 -10.53 -8.72
CA LEU A 293 23.62 -9.49 -7.73
C LEU A 293 24.42 -8.32 -8.33
N THR A 294 24.83 -8.42 -9.60
CA THR A 294 25.64 -7.40 -10.27
C THR A 294 25.04 -5.99 -10.19
N PRO A 295 23.72 -5.77 -10.38
CA PRO A 295 23.15 -4.44 -10.24
C PRO A 295 23.31 -3.85 -8.83
N TYR A 296 23.17 -4.69 -7.80
CA TYR A 296 23.31 -4.28 -6.40
C TYR A 296 24.76 -3.95 -6.07
N GLU A 297 25.69 -4.75 -6.56
CA GLU A 297 27.12 -4.53 -6.39
C GLU A 297 27.58 -3.25 -7.07
N ASN A 298 27.12 -2.97 -8.29
CA ASN A 298 27.45 -1.74 -9.01
C ASN A 298 26.98 -0.49 -8.23
N ILE A 299 25.76 -0.53 -7.68
CA ILE A 299 25.23 0.56 -6.85
C ILE A 299 26.05 0.73 -5.57
N LEU A 300 26.33 -0.36 -4.85
CA LEU A 300 27.00 -0.28 -3.54
C LEU A 300 28.49 0.05 -3.63
N SER A 301 29.18 -0.45 -4.65
CA SER A 301 30.60 -0.18 -4.91
C SER A 301 30.88 1.26 -5.34
N THR A 302 29.85 2.01 -5.74
CA THR A 302 29.94 3.43 -6.10
C THR A 302 29.14 4.33 -5.15
N HIS A 303 28.56 3.76 -4.09
CA HIS A 303 27.67 4.47 -3.19
C HIS A 303 28.44 5.53 -2.36
N PRO A 304 28.08 6.83 -2.45
CA PRO A 304 28.87 7.90 -1.83
C PRO A 304 29.10 7.76 -0.32
N LEU A 305 28.14 7.16 0.39
CA LEU A 305 28.21 6.98 1.85
C LEU A 305 28.59 5.57 2.31
N LEU A 306 28.54 4.57 1.43
CA LEU A 306 28.59 3.15 1.84
C LEU A 306 29.65 2.33 1.10
N GLN A 307 30.39 2.92 0.16
CA GLN A 307 31.42 2.22 -0.60
C GLN A 307 32.44 1.52 0.29
N ALA A 308 32.99 2.19 1.30
CA ALA A 308 33.97 1.60 2.22
C ALA A 308 33.36 0.42 3.01
N VAL A 309 32.20 0.63 3.63
CA VAL A 309 31.47 -0.41 4.37
C VAL A 309 31.16 -1.62 3.48
N PHE A 310 30.76 -1.37 2.23
CA PHE A 310 30.49 -2.42 1.25
C PHE A 310 31.76 -3.21 0.90
N ASN A 311 32.86 -2.54 0.60
CA ASN A 311 34.11 -3.20 0.21
C ASN A 311 34.65 -4.09 1.34
N GLU A 312 34.60 -3.62 2.59
CA GLU A 312 35.05 -4.38 3.76
C GLU A 312 34.12 -5.56 4.12
N ASN A 313 32.83 -5.45 3.81
CA ASN A 313 31.81 -6.44 4.21
C ASN A 313 31.09 -7.10 3.03
N ARG A 314 31.73 -7.12 1.86
CA ARG A 314 31.12 -7.46 0.57
C ARG A 314 30.38 -8.80 0.61
N GLU A 315 31.01 -9.84 1.13
CA GLU A 315 30.43 -11.19 1.18
C GLU A 315 29.14 -11.24 2.01
N PHE A 316 29.15 -10.65 3.20
CA PHE A 316 27.98 -10.60 4.07
C PHE A 316 26.84 -9.82 3.43
N ILE A 317 27.13 -8.64 2.87
CA ILE A 317 26.11 -7.76 2.27
C ILE A 317 25.47 -8.43 1.05
N LEU A 318 26.27 -9.05 0.18
CA LEU A 318 25.75 -9.77 -0.98
C LEU A 318 24.94 -11.02 -0.59
N ASP A 319 25.38 -11.80 0.43
CA ASP A 319 24.57 -12.91 0.96
C ASP A 319 23.25 -12.40 1.55
N PHE A 320 23.27 -11.28 2.28
CA PHE A 320 22.06 -10.67 2.82
C PHE A 320 21.09 -10.25 1.71
N ILE A 321 21.58 -9.55 0.68
CA ILE A 321 20.77 -9.13 -0.48
C ILE A 321 20.20 -10.33 -1.23
N GLN A 322 21.01 -11.37 -1.47
CA GLN A 322 20.57 -12.62 -2.09
C GLN A 322 19.38 -13.23 -1.33
N ARG A 323 19.41 -13.20 0.01
CA ARG A 323 18.28 -13.65 0.84
C ARG A 323 17.07 -12.72 0.73
N GLN A 324 17.26 -11.41 0.70
CA GLN A 324 16.14 -10.48 0.50
C GLN A 324 15.45 -10.73 -0.83
N CYS A 325 16.20 -10.96 -1.92
CA CYS A 325 15.63 -11.35 -3.21
C CYS A 325 14.81 -12.65 -3.11
N GLN A 326 15.33 -13.66 -2.41
CA GLN A 326 14.64 -14.95 -2.20
C GLN A 326 13.35 -14.83 -1.37
N ILE A 327 13.34 -13.94 -0.38
CA ILE A 327 12.13 -13.61 0.40
C ILE A 327 11.12 -12.87 -0.49
N SER A 328 11.60 -11.87 -1.24
CA SER A 328 10.78 -11.02 -2.12
C SER A 328 10.02 -11.80 -3.18
N ASP A 329 10.63 -12.86 -3.72
CA ASP A 329 10.09 -13.70 -4.80
C ASP A 329 8.75 -14.37 -4.40
N HIS A 330 8.48 -14.54 -3.09
CA HIS A 330 7.28 -15.25 -2.61
C HIS A 330 6.44 -14.48 -1.58
N ASN A 331 7.02 -13.50 -0.88
CA ASN A 331 6.40 -12.91 0.32
C ASN A 331 6.02 -11.42 0.16
N PHE A 332 6.39 -10.78 -0.96
CA PHE A 332 6.06 -9.36 -1.14
C PHE A 332 4.76 -9.20 -1.91
N HIS A 333 3.94 -8.27 -1.43
CA HIS A 333 2.61 -8.05 -1.93
C HIS A 333 2.57 -6.76 -2.73
N GLY A 334 1.84 -6.76 -3.84
CA GLY A 334 1.50 -5.53 -4.53
C GLY A 334 0.68 -4.64 -3.61
N ILE A 335 1.06 -3.36 -3.53
CA ILE A 335 0.25 -2.32 -2.89
C ILE A 335 -0.53 -1.65 -4.00
N PHE A 336 -1.84 -1.60 -3.84
CA PHE A 336 -2.75 -1.16 -4.88
C PHE A 336 -3.48 0.11 -4.47
N SER A 337 -3.77 0.97 -5.44
CA SER A 337 -4.64 2.12 -5.24
C SER A 337 -5.35 2.49 -6.54
N SER A 338 -6.54 3.04 -6.37
CA SER A 338 -7.49 3.46 -7.40
C SER A 338 -7.43 4.96 -7.70
N SER A 339 -6.66 5.77 -6.97
CA SER A 339 -6.57 7.23 -7.20
C SER A 339 -5.97 7.61 -8.57
N LEU A 340 -5.81 6.62 -9.46
CA LEU A 340 -5.17 6.66 -10.76
C LEU A 340 -6.15 6.29 -11.89
N SER A 341 -7.38 5.88 -11.60
CA SER A 341 -8.39 5.62 -12.64
C SER A 341 -9.07 6.92 -13.06
N ALA A 342 -8.60 7.52 -14.14
CA ALA A 342 -9.31 8.59 -14.86
C ALA A 342 -10.45 8.05 -15.75
N SER A 343 -10.73 6.75 -15.73
CA SER A 343 -11.78 6.12 -16.54
C SER A 343 -12.97 5.70 -15.68
N ASP A 344 -14.10 6.36 -15.88
CA ASP A 344 -15.42 6.01 -15.33
C ASP A 344 -15.99 4.68 -15.85
N THR A 345 -15.21 3.90 -16.63
CA THR A 345 -15.64 2.63 -17.22
C THR A 345 -15.08 1.43 -16.46
N LEU A 346 -15.85 0.96 -15.48
CA LEU A 346 -15.63 -0.22 -14.65
C LEU A 346 -15.76 -1.57 -15.39
N SER A 347 -15.56 -1.60 -16.72
CA SER A 347 -15.85 -2.78 -17.56
C SER A 347 -14.86 -3.93 -17.41
N ASP A 348 -13.68 -3.69 -16.85
CA ASP A 348 -12.64 -4.71 -16.67
C ASP A 348 -12.13 -4.73 -15.21
N MET A 349 -12.53 -5.73 -14.43
CA MET A 349 -12.18 -5.87 -13.00
C MET A 349 -10.67 -5.97 -12.73
N ARG A 350 -9.85 -6.18 -13.78
CA ARG A 350 -8.39 -6.08 -13.69
C ARG A 350 -7.92 -4.69 -13.27
N ASN A 351 -8.76 -3.66 -13.43
CA ASN A 351 -8.38 -2.25 -13.32
C ASN A 351 -9.02 -1.49 -12.14
N LEU A 352 -9.66 -2.17 -11.17
CA LEU A 352 -10.24 -1.48 -9.99
C LEU A 352 -9.19 -0.79 -9.12
N GLN A 353 -7.96 -1.32 -9.10
CA GLN A 353 -6.82 -0.68 -8.45
C GLN A 353 -5.56 -0.95 -9.27
N MET A 354 -4.74 0.07 -9.46
CA MET A 354 -3.43 -0.07 -10.08
C MET A 354 -2.38 -0.38 -9.02
N SER A 355 -1.41 -1.24 -9.35
CA SER A 355 -0.24 -1.45 -8.49
C SER A 355 0.55 -0.15 -8.42
N ILE A 356 0.66 0.41 -7.22
CA ILE A 356 1.40 1.66 -6.96
C ILE A 356 2.77 1.42 -6.34
N GLY A 357 3.01 0.19 -5.89
CA GLY A 357 4.22 -0.19 -5.21
C GLY A 357 4.22 -1.65 -4.80
N SER A 358 5.29 -2.04 -4.12
CA SER A 358 5.39 -3.33 -3.45
C SER A 358 5.61 -3.10 -1.96
N GLY A 359 5.13 -4.02 -1.12
CA GLY A 359 5.24 -3.97 0.33
C GLY A 359 5.66 -5.30 0.93
N SER A 360 6.51 -5.23 1.95
CA SER A 360 6.81 -6.31 2.87
C SER A 360 5.79 -6.31 4.00
N LEU A 361 4.99 -7.37 4.09
CA LEU A 361 3.88 -7.51 5.05
C LEU A 361 4.00 -8.87 5.77
N PRO A 362 4.81 -8.97 6.83
CA PRO A 362 5.13 -10.26 7.44
C PRO A 362 3.92 -11.06 7.98
N PHE A 363 2.81 -10.42 8.36
CA PHE A 363 1.57 -11.15 8.68
C PHE A 363 0.86 -11.63 7.42
N ALA A 364 0.70 -10.79 6.40
CA ALA A 364 0.12 -11.19 5.12
C ALA A 364 0.83 -12.40 4.48
N SER A 365 2.17 -12.48 4.64
CA SER A 365 2.97 -13.59 4.13
C SER A 365 2.69 -14.95 4.80
N LEU A 366 1.94 -14.98 5.91
CA LEU A 366 1.53 -16.22 6.61
C LEU A 366 0.15 -16.72 6.17
N ILE A 367 -0.54 -16.01 5.27
CA ILE A 367 -1.87 -16.37 4.79
C ILE A 367 -1.72 -17.16 3.50
N ASN A 368 -2.08 -18.45 3.51
CA ASN A 368 -1.91 -19.28 2.33
C ASN A 368 -2.92 -18.98 1.21
N HIS A 369 -2.58 -19.50 0.03
CA HIS A 369 -3.38 -19.41 -1.18
C HIS A 369 -4.62 -20.33 -1.16
N SER A 370 -5.74 -19.82 -1.66
CA SER A 370 -6.84 -20.61 -2.23
C SER A 370 -7.30 -19.95 -3.53
N CYS A 371 -7.62 -20.75 -4.56
CA CYS A 371 -8.23 -20.23 -5.79
C CYS A 371 -9.66 -19.71 -5.53
N SER A 372 -10.26 -20.03 -4.38
CA SER A 372 -11.49 -19.44 -3.87
C SER A 372 -11.26 -18.94 -2.44
N PRO A 373 -10.64 -17.76 -2.27
CA PRO A 373 -10.24 -17.25 -0.97
C PRO A 373 -11.45 -16.93 -0.09
N ASN A 374 -11.29 -16.97 1.22
CA ASN A 374 -12.32 -16.58 2.19
C ASN A 374 -12.03 -15.20 2.83
N VAL A 375 -10.88 -14.61 2.52
CA VAL A 375 -10.49 -13.25 2.87
C VAL A 375 -10.12 -12.49 1.59
N MET A 376 -10.51 -11.21 1.54
CA MET A 376 -10.08 -10.26 0.51
C MET A 376 -9.23 -9.16 1.14
N ARG A 377 -8.37 -8.54 0.32
CA ARG A 377 -7.54 -7.40 0.71
C ARG A 377 -8.05 -6.13 0.05
N ILE A 378 -8.04 -5.03 0.78
CA ILE A 378 -8.12 -3.67 0.22
C ILE A 378 -7.00 -2.82 0.81
N CYS A 379 -6.63 -1.74 0.13
CA CYS A 379 -5.66 -0.77 0.66
C CYS A 379 -6.40 0.50 1.11
N GLU A 380 -6.25 0.87 2.38
CA GLU A 380 -6.73 2.14 2.93
C GLU A 380 -5.54 2.86 3.55
N ASP A 381 -5.25 4.09 3.10
CA ASP A 381 -4.25 4.95 3.76
C ASP A 381 -2.81 4.40 3.85
N GLY A 382 -2.42 3.55 2.90
CA GLY A 382 -1.11 2.87 2.91
C GLY A 382 -1.05 1.66 3.85
N LYS A 383 -2.20 1.20 4.34
CA LYS A 383 -2.36 -0.05 5.11
C LYS A 383 -3.16 -1.06 4.29
N VAL A 384 -2.89 -2.35 4.52
CA VAL A 384 -3.63 -3.46 3.92
C VAL A 384 -4.67 -3.95 4.93
N VAL A 385 -5.94 -3.86 4.55
CA VAL A 385 -7.09 -4.30 5.35
C VAL A 385 -7.54 -5.66 4.84
N PHE A 386 -7.64 -6.63 5.74
CA PHE A 386 -8.12 -7.99 5.48
C PHE A 386 -9.56 -8.12 5.93
N ILE A 387 -10.45 -8.42 4.98
CA ILE A 387 -11.90 -8.49 5.18
C ILE A 387 -12.38 -9.88 4.80
N VAL A 388 -13.15 -10.51 5.69
CA VAL A 388 -13.77 -11.81 5.41
C VAL A 388 -14.79 -11.65 4.28
N CYS A 389 -14.64 -12.41 3.19
CA CYS A 389 -15.54 -12.38 2.03
C CYS A 389 -16.38 -13.65 1.88
N ARG A 390 -16.15 -14.67 2.72
CA ARG A 390 -16.92 -15.91 2.86
C ARG A 390 -16.91 -16.33 4.34
N PRO A 391 -17.99 -16.91 4.90
CA PRO A 391 -18.01 -17.36 6.29
C PRO A 391 -16.84 -18.32 6.61
N ILE A 392 -16.22 -18.16 7.77
CA ILE A 392 -15.07 -18.97 8.20
C ILE A 392 -15.41 -19.64 9.53
N GLN A 393 -15.32 -20.97 9.59
CA GLN A 393 -15.57 -21.72 10.80
C GLN A 393 -14.38 -21.68 11.76
N LYS A 394 -14.65 -21.79 13.06
CA LYS A 394 -13.62 -22.02 14.08
C LYS A 394 -12.71 -23.18 13.68
N GLY A 395 -11.41 -23.00 13.86
CA GLY A 395 -10.37 -23.96 13.51
C GLY A 395 -9.95 -23.91 12.04
N SER A 396 -10.68 -23.21 11.17
CA SER A 396 -10.32 -23.08 9.76
C SER A 396 -9.22 -22.05 9.55
N GLN A 397 -8.40 -22.28 8.52
CA GLN A 397 -7.43 -21.32 8.01
C GLN A 397 -8.11 -20.16 7.26
N ILE A 398 -7.50 -18.98 7.36
CA ILE A 398 -7.79 -17.87 6.44
C ILE A 398 -6.99 -18.03 5.15
N PHE A 399 -7.64 -17.79 4.02
CA PHE A 399 -7.04 -17.93 2.70
C PHE A 399 -7.20 -16.64 1.91
N ASP A 400 -6.11 -16.29 1.23
CA ASP A 400 -6.04 -15.22 0.24
C ASP A 400 -5.80 -15.82 -1.15
N CYS A 401 -5.82 -15.00 -2.20
CA CYS A 401 -5.46 -15.40 -3.55
C CYS A 401 -4.18 -14.70 -3.99
N TYR A 402 -3.13 -15.49 -4.24
CA TYR A 402 -1.82 -14.99 -4.66
C TYR A 402 -1.82 -14.44 -6.10
N LYS A 403 -2.64 -15.04 -6.97
CA LYS A 403 -2.70 -14.75 -8.41
C LYS A 403 -4.17 -14.76 -8.86
N ASP A 404 -4.47 -15.49 -9.92
CA ASP A 404 -5.81 -15.62 -10.47
C ASP A 404 -6.66 -16.60 -9.67
N ASN A 405 -7.89 -16.19 -9.37
CA ASN A 405 -8.89 -17.06 -8.75
C ASN A 405 -9.64 -17.86 -9.82
N PHE A 406 -10.50 -18.80 -9.39
CA PHE A 406 -11.24 -19.67 -10.32
C PHE A 406 -12.20 -18.92 -11.24
N LEU A 407 -12.62 -17.70 -10.90
CA LEU A 407 -13.52 -16.90 -11.74
C LEU A 407 -12.82 -16.39 -13.00
N MET A 408 -11.50 -16.25 -12.97
CA MET A 408 -10.71 -15.61 -14.02
C MET A 408 -10.06 -16.61 -14.97
N GLU A 409 -9.48 -17.67 -14.43
CA GLU A 409 -8.59 -18.58 -15.17
C GLU A 409 -8.99 -20.04 -14.95
N SER A 410 -8.66 -20.93 -15.89
CA SER A 410 -8.93 -22.37 -15.76
C SER A 410 -8.09 -23.03 -14.66
N LYS A 411 -8.47 -24.24 -14.22
CA LYS A 411 -7.71 -24.99 -13.21
C LYS A 411 -6.27 -25.21 -13.66
N GLU A 412 -6.08 -25.61 -14.92
CA GLU A 412 -4.79 -25.90 -15.52
C GLU A 412 -3.89 -24.66 -15.51
N SER A 413 -4.42 -23.52 -15.96
CA SER A 413 -3.73 -22.21 -15.95
C SER A 413 -3.31 -21.79 -14.54
N ARG A 414 -4.23 -21.88 -13.57
CA ARG A 414 -3.94 -21.54 -12.17
C ARG A 414 -2.88 -22.45 -11.56
N GLN A 415 -2.98 -23.76 -11.77
CA GLN A 415 -2.00 -24.73 -11.25
C GLN A 415 -0.60 -24.49 -11.83
N LEU A 416 -0.51 -24.26 -13.14
CA LEU A 416 0.76 -23.98 -13.80
C LEU A 416 1.42 -22.71 -13.25
N LYS A 417 0.66 -21.61 -13.14
CA LYS A 417 1.16 -20.34 -12.57
C LYS A 417 1.63 -20.52 -11.12
N LEU A 418 0.84 -21.19 -10.28
CA LEU A 418 1.19 -21.42 -8.88
C LEU A 418 2.41 -22.33 -8.72
N PHE A 419 2.51 -23.38 -9.53
CA PHE A 419 3.67 -24.27 -9.49
C PHE A 419 4.95 -23.54 -9.93
N ASN A 420 4.89 -22.78 -11.02
CA ASN A 420 6.05 -22.07 -11.54
C ASN A 420 6.54 -20.96 -10.61
N GLU A 421 5.63 -20.26 -9.92
CA GLU A 421 5.97 -19.11 -9.09
C GLU A 421 6.14 -19.43 -7.60
N PHE A 422 5.43 -20.43 -7.07
CA PHE A 422 5.39 -20.74 -5.64
C PHE A 422 5.72 -22.21 -5.32
N ALA A 423 6.05 -23.02 -6.33
CA ALA A 423 6.49 -24.41 -6.19
C ALA A 423 5.50 -25.33 -5.43
N PHE A 424 4.19 -25.11 -5.57
CA PHE A 424 3.17 -25.98 -4.98
C PHE A 424 1.98 -26.22 -5.92
N LYS A 425 1.25 -27.32 -5.67
CA LYS A 425 -0.02 -27.65 -6.33
C LYS A 425 -1.18 -27.28 -5.42
N CYS A 426 -2.13 -26.50 -5.93
CA CYS A 426 -3.26 -26.03 -5.12
C CYS A 426 -4.33 -27.11 -4.96
N GLU A 427 -4.71 -27.41 -3.72
CA GLU A 427 -5.74 -28.41 -3.38
C GLU A 427 -7.00 -27.77 -2.78
N CYS A 428 -7.25 -26.49 -3.04
CA CYS A 428 -8.48 -25.86 -2.58
C CYS A 428 -9.71 -26.49 -3.27
N GLU A 429 -10.89 -26.31 -2.66
CA GLU A 429 -12.16 -26.83 -3.16
C GLU A 429 -12.45 -26.48 -4.65
N ALA A 430 -12.02 -25.31 -5.11
CA ALA A 430 -12.19 -24.89 -6.50
C ALA A 430 -11.32 -25.70 -7.47
N CYS A 431 -10.14 -26.12 -7.04
CA CYS A 431 -9.26 -26.99 -7.80
C CYS A 431 -9.70 -28.44 -7.69
N GLU A 432 -10.09 -28.91 -6.51
CA GLU A 432 -10.56 -30.27 -6.28
C GLU A 432 -11.82 -30.57 -7.09
N LYS A 433 -12.83 -29.71 -6.99
CA LYS A 433 -14.12 -29.84 -7.68
C LYS A 433 -14.11 -29.31 -9.12
N ASN A 434 -12.95 -28.89 -9.62
CA ASN A 434 -12.76 -28.29 -10.95
C ASN A 434 -13.81 -27.22 -11.30
N TRP A 435 -13.97 -26.22 -10.43
CA TRP A 435 -14.99 -25.19 -10.62
C TRP A 435 -14.76 -24.42 -11.93
N PRO A 436 -15.85 -24.11 -12.67
CA PRO A 436 -15.77 -23.41 -13.93
C PRO A 436 -15.40 -21.93 -13.75
N THR A 437 -14.90 -21.32 -14.81
CA THR A 437 -14.66 -19.86 -14.86
C THR A 437 -15.99 -19.10 -14.85
N PHE A 438 -15.93 -17.79 -14.62
CA PHE A 438 -17.13 -16.96 -14.49
C PHE A 438 -18.11 -17.10 -15.67
N LYS A 439 -17.60 -17.26 -16.90
CA LYS A 439 -18.40 -17.41 -18.12
C LYS A 439 -19.25 -18.68 -18.14
N ALA A 440 -18.83 -19.72 -17.43
CA ALA A 440 -19.48 -21.02 -17.39
C ALA A 440 -20.15 -21.32 -16.03
N LEU A 441 -20.22 -20.33 -15.13
CA LEU A 441 -20.99 -20.47 -13.89
C LEU A 441 -22.49 -20.48 -14.18
N THR A 442 -23.21 -21.35 -13.50
CA THR A 442 -24.67 -21.43 -13.58
C THR A 442 -25.32 -20.57 -12.50
N MET A 443 -26.48 -20.01 -12.84
CA MET A 443 -27.36 -19.34 -11.90
C MET A 443 -28.14 -20.40 -11.11
N LYS A 444 -28.22 -20.26 -9.78
CA LYS A 444 -29.04 -21.16 -8.93
C LYS A 444 -30.32 -20.50 -8.42
N ASP A 445 -30.28 -19.19 -8.16
CA ASP A 445 -31.44 -18.43 -7.68
C ASP A 445 -31.70 -17.19 -8.57
N ALA A 446 -32.83 -17.22 -9.28
CA ALA A 446 -33.25 -16.13 -10.16
C ALA A 446 -33.63 -14.83 -9.42
N LYS A 447 -34.11 -14.91 -8.18
CA LYS A 447 -34.42 -13.73 -7.34
C LYS A 447 -33.13 -13.07 -6.89
N LEU A 448 -32.15 -13.85 -6.40
CA LEU A 448 -30.83 -13.33 -6.04
C LEU A 448 -30.11 -12.74 -7.24
N MET A 449 -30.23 -13.34 -8.43
CA MET A 449 -29.66 -12.77 -9.65
C MET A 449 -30.25 -11.39 -10.00
N LYS A 450 -31.56 -11.19 -9.83
CA LYS A 450 -32.19 -9.86 -9.99
C LYS A 450 -31.62 -8.84 -8.99
N ILE A 451 -31.42 -9.25 -7.74
CA ILE A 451 -30.80 -8.40 -6.70
C ILE A 451 -29.36 -8.06 -7.08
N ALA A 452 -28.57 -9.04 -7.53
CA ALA A 452 -27.18 -8.84 -7.96
C ALA A 452 -27.07 -7.82 -9.09
N LYS A 453 -27.94 -7.91 -10.12
CA LYS A 453 -28.00 -6.94 -11.22
C LYS A 453 -28.33 -5.53 -10.73
N LYS A 454 -29.38 -5.40 -9.89
CA LYS A 454 -29.77 -4.11 -9.31
C LYS A 454 -28.65 -3.50 -8.45
N LEU A 455 -28.01 -4.29 -7.60
CA LEU A 455 -26.88 -3.83 -6.77
C LEU A 455 -25.72 -3.35 -7.65
N ASN A 456 -25.45 -4.03 -8.77
CA ASN A 456 -24.42 -3.61 -9.70
C ASN A 456 -24.75 -2.25 -10.32
N GLU A 457 -25.96 -2.05 -10.83
CA GLU A 457 -26.43 -0.78 -11.39
C GLU A 457 -26.35 0.36 -10.37
N GLU A 458 -26.87 0.15 -9.15
CA GLU A 458 -26.84 1.13 -8.08
C GLU A 458 -25.39 1.47 -7.66
N MET A 459 -24.50 0.48 -7.60
CA MET A 459 -23.08 0.70 -7.27
C MET A 459 -22.40 1.63 -8.28
N GLN A 460 -22.73 1.52 -9.57
CA GLN A 460 -22.16 2.39 -10.61
C GLN A 460 -22.55 3.86 -10.40
N ILE A 461 -23.77 4.12 -9.93
CA ILE A 461 -24.33 5.48 -9.77
C ILE A 461 -23.92 6.13 -8.44
N ILE A 462 -23.46 5.34 -7.45
CA ILE A 462 -22.99 5.89 -6.18
C ILE A 462 -21.68 6.66 -6.39
N ILE A 463 -21.76 7.99 -6.26
CA ILE A 463 -20.64 8.92 -6.28
C ILE A 463 -20.50 9.52 -4.88
N ASN A 464 -19.35 9.31 -4.24
CA ASN A 464 -18.92 9.93 -2.97
C ASN A 464 -19.93 9.95 -1.81
N ASN A 465 -20.88 9.00 -1.77
CA ASN A 465 -21.87 8.91 -0.70
C ASN A 465 -21.57 7.75 0.25
N ARG A 466 -20.73 8.01 1.26
CA ARG A 466 -20.29 7.02 2.25
C ARG A 466 -21.45 6.28 2.93
N ASN A 467 -22.54 6.99 3.25
CA ASN A 467 -23.71 6.40 3.89
C ASN A 467 -24.44 5.40 2.98
N GLN A 468 -24.66 5.78 1.71
CA GLN A 468 -25.29 4.90 0.73
C GLN A 468 -24.40 3.70 0.42
N THR A 469 -23.10 3.90 0.23
CA THR A 469 -22.13 2.81 0.02
C THR A 469 -22.14 1.83 1.19
N SER A 470 -22.11 2.34 2.44
CA SER A 470 -22.14 1.50 3.64
C SER A 470 -23.42 0.66 3.75
N LYS A 471 -24.58 1.21 3.37
CA LYS A 471 -25.84 0.45 3.33
C LYS A 471 -25.78 -0.69 2.30
N LYS A 472 -25.23 -0.45 1.11
CA LYS A 472 -25.09 -1.49 0.09
C LYS A 472 -24.09 -2.58 0.50
N VAL A 473 -23.00 -2.18 1.14
CA VAL A 473 -22.05 -3.12 1.76
C VAL A 473 -22.77 -4.06 2.75
N GLN A 474 -23.62 -3.52 3.62
CA GLN A 474 -24.36 -4.32 4.59
C GLN A 474 -25.30 -5.34 3.90
N ILE A 475 -26.02 -4.92 2.85
CA ILE A 475 -26.87 -5.82 2.05
C ILE A 475 -26.06 -6.97 1.45
N CYS A 476 -24.89 -6.67 0.85
CA CYS A 476 -24.03 -7.71 0.29
C CYS A 476 -23.55 -8.68 1.37
N LYS A 477 -23.13 -8.19 2.55
CA LYS A 477 -22.68 -9.04 3.67
C LYS A 477 -23.77 -10.03 4.08
N GLU A 478 -25.00 -9.55 4.27
CA GLU A 478 -26.13 -10.38 4.69
C GLU A 478 -26.48 -11.46 3.66
N ILE A 479 -26.51 -11.10 2.37
CA ILE A 479 -26.80 -12.07 1.30
C ILE A 479 -25.71 -13.14 1.23
N LEU A 480 -24.43 -12.73 1.23
CA LEU A 480 -23.30 -13.67 1.16
C LEU A 480 -23.24 -14.58 2.38
N GLN A 481 -23.56 -14.06 3.57
CA GLN A 481 -23.56 -14.81 4.81
C GLN A 481 -24.68 -15.87 4.85
N LYS A 482 -25.89 -15.51 4.39
CA LYS A 482 -27.09 -16.38 4.46
C LYS A 482 -27.16 -17.45 3.38
N ASN A 483 -26.51 -17.22 2.23
CA ASN A 483 -26.64 -18.07 1.04
C ASN A 483 -25.33 -18.79 0.68
N PHE A 484 -24.40 -18.88 1.62
CA PHE A 484 -23.04 -19.36 1.37
C PHE A 484 -22.99 -20.80 0.84
N GLU A 485 -23.91 -21.65 1.29
CA GLU A 485 -24.07 -23.05 0.87
C GLU A 485 -24.28 -23.22 -0.64
N ASN A 486 -24.78 -22.18 -1.32
CA ASN A 486 -25.00 -22.19 -2.76
C ASN A 486 -23.74 -21.82 -3.58
N TYR A 487 -22.68 -21.35 -2.92
CA TYR A 487 -21.43 -20.94 -3.56
C TYR A 487 -20.68 -22.13 -4.20
N PRO A 488 -20.11 -21.99 -5.42
CA PRO A 488 -20.10 -20.80 -6.27
C PRO A 488 -21.27 -20.80 -7.26
N SER A 489 -22.29 -19.97 -7.02
CA SER A 489 -23.28 -19.65 -8.04
C SER A 489 -22.95 -18.32 -8.70
N MET A 490 -23.44 -18.12 -9.94
CA MET A 490 -23.17 -16.90 -10.71
C MET A 490 -23.54 -15.64 -9.91
N GLU A 491 -24.73 -15.61 -9.32
CA GLU A 491 -25.26 -14.49 -8.55
C GLU A 491 -24.43 -14.17 -7.30
N LEU A 492 -23.98 -15.18 -6.54
CA LEU A 492 -23.16 -14.96 -5.35
C LEU A 492 -21.76 -14.46 -5.71
N CYS A 493 -21.18 -14.97 -6.80
CA CYS A 493 -19.90 -14.48 -7.30
C CYS A 493 -20.00 -13.02 -7.77
N ILE A 494 -21.12 -12.62 -8.37
CA ILE A 494 -21.39 -11.21 -8.71
C ILE A 494 -21.50 -10.36 -7.44
N ILE A 495 -22.29 -10.79 -6.46
CA ILE A 495 -22.49 -10.04 -5.21
C ILE A 495 -21.17 -9.91 -4.43
N GLN A 496 -20.33 -10.94 -4.42
CA GLN A 496 -19.00 -10.86 -3.79
C GLN A 496 -18.08 -9.85 -4.49
N LYS A 497 -18.14 -9.74 -5.83
CA LYS A 497 -17.41 -8.70 -6.58
C LYS A 497 -17.91 -7.30 -6.25
N ILE A 498 -19.23 -7.10 -6.21
CA ILE A 498 -19.86 -5.82 -5.82
C ILE A 498 -19.45 -5.46 -4.39
N PHE A 499 -19.46 -6.43 -3.47
CA PHE A 499 -19.03 -6.25 -2.09
C PHE A 499 -17.59 -5.72 -2.01
N ALA A 500 -16.66 -6.33 -2.73
CA ALA A 500 -15.27 -5.89 -2.78
C ALA A 500 -15.14 -4.45 -3.34
N ALA A 501 -15.83 -4.15 -4.44
CA ALA A 501 -15.81 -2.84 -5.07
C ALA A 501 -16.43 -1.74 -4.18
N LEU A 502 -17.51 -2.05 -3.44
CA LEU A 502 -18.11 -1.11 -2.48
C LEU A 502 -17.19 -0.89 -1.26
N CYS A 503 -16.53 -1.93 -0.75
CA CYS A 503 -15.52 -1.79 0.31
C CYS A 503 -14.35 -0.89 -0.14
N LEU A 504 -13.94 -1.04 -1.40
CA LEU A 504 -12.93 -0.19 -2.02
C LEU A 504 -13.40 1.28 -2.10
N LYS A 505 -14.61 1.55 -2.61
CA LYS A 505 -15.20 2.89 -2.61
C LYS A 505 -15.23 3.52 -1.20
N LEU A 506 -15.49 2.73 -0.16
CA LEU A 506 -15.49 3.23 1.23
C LEU A 506 -14.09 3.63 1.73
N ALA A 507 -13.04 2.91 1.33
CA ALA A 507 -11.66 3.29 1.62
C ALA A 507 -11.26 4.61 0.92
N GLU A 508 -11.90 4.91 -0.22
CA GLU A 508 -11.59 6.07 -1.09
C GLU A 508 -12.44 7.31 -0.84
N CYS A 509 -13.60 7.19 -0.19
CA CYS A 509 -14.56 8.28 0.09
C CYS A 509 -14.00 9.40 1.01
N LYS A 510 -12.69 9.60 1.05
CA LYS A 510 -12.01 10.73 1.70
C LYS A 510 -12.08 12.01 0.87
N VAL A 511 -12.36 11.91 -0.44
CA VAL A 511 -12.55 13.08 -1.31
C VAL A 511 -14.05 13.35 -1.44
N LEU A 512 -14.54 14.33 -0.69
CA LEU A 512 -15.83 14.97 -0.98
C LEU A 512 -15.60 15.83 -2.24
N PHE A 513 -16.34 15.60 -3.32
CA PHE A 513 -16.39 16.53 -4.45
C PHE A 513 -17.52 17.53 -4.21
#